data_AF-A0A535ERC1-F1
#
_entry.id   AF-A0A535ERC1-F1
#
_cell.length_a   1.000
_cell.length_b   1.000
_cell.length_c   1.000
_cell.angle_alpha   90.00
_cell.angle_beta   90.00
_cell.angle_gamma   90.00
#
_symmetry.space_group_name_H-M   'P 1'
#
loop_
_entity.id
_entity.type
_entity.pdbx_description
1 polymer ?
#
loop_
_entity_poly.entity_id
_entity_poly.type
_entity_poly.pdbx_seq_one_letter_code
_entity_poly.pdbx_strand_id
1 'polypeptide(L)' 'MIRLPGNGALGLIPYLMAGHPDRDRSAAAARSLAALPVAALELGIPFSDPQTDGP' A
#
# COMPACT_ATOMS: atom_id res chain seq x y z
N MET A 1 -1.00 16.49 7.05
CA MET A 1 -1.02 16.07 5.63
C MET A 1 0.39 15.69 5.24
N ILE A 2 0.62 14.46 4.76
CA ILE A 2 1.98 14.01 4.42
C ILE A 2 2.43 14.71 3.13
N ARG A 3 3.69 15.18 3.09
CA ARG A 3 4.29 15.82 1.91
C ARG A 3 5.48 15.00 1.42
N LEU A 4 5.67 14.95 0.11
CA LEU A 4 6.84 14.32 -0.50
C LEU A 4 8.09 15.22 -0.30
N PRO A 5 9.26 14.63 -0.06
CA PRO A 5 10.51 15.37 -0.02
C PRO A 5 10.84 15.98 -1.40
N GLY A 6 11.56 17.10 -1.41
CA GLY A 6 12.01 17.78 -2.63
C GLY A 6 11.06 18.88 -3.10
N ASN A 7 9.88 18.53 -3.61
CA ASN A 7 8.92 19.50 -4.18
C ASN A 7 7.75 19.85 -3.24
N GLY A 8 7.65 19.18 -2.10
CA GLY A 8 6.55 19.36 -1.17
C GLY A 8 5.19 18.96 -1.75
N ALA A 9 5.10 18.15 -2.82
CA ALA A 9 3.82 17.69 -3.31
C ALA A 9 3.07 16.88 -2.24
N LEU A 10 1.74 16.76 -2.38
CA LEU A 10 0.95 15.90 -1.51
C LEU A 10 1.40 14.45 -1.65
N GLY A 11 1.65 13.78 -0.53
CA GLY A 11 2.03 12.37 -0.49
C GLY A 11 0.85 11.44 -0.79
N LEU A 12 1.06 10.50 -1.72
CA LEU A 12 0.16 9.38 -1.96
C LEU A 12 0.51 8.22 -1.01
N ILE A 13 -0.50 7.59 -0.43
CA ILE A 13 -0.36 6.37 0.38
C ILE A 13 -1.26 5.30 -0.24
N PRO A 14 -0.75 4.41 -1.12
CA PRO A 14 -1.51 3.26 -1.59
C PRO A 14 -1.72 2.24 -0.48
N TYR A 15 -2.84 1.52 -0.56
CA TYR A 15 -3.14 0.34 0.25
C TYR A 15 -3.00 -0.93 -0.60
N LEU A 16 -2.46 -2.00 0.00
CA LEU A 16 -2.35 -3.32 -0.60
C LEU A 16 -2.60 -4.41 0.45
N MET A 17 -3.48 -5.37 0.16
CA MET A 17 -3.68 -6.56 0.99
C MET A 17 -2.54 -7.57 0.76
N ALA A 18 -1.81 -7.94 1.81
CA ALA A 18 -0.75 -8.93 1.71
C ALA A 18 -1.33 -10.31 1.34
N GLY A 19 -0.69 -11.00 0.40
CA GLY A 19 -1.12 -12.31 -0.04
C GLY A 19 -2.27 -12.34 -1.05
N HIS A 20 -2.82 -11.20 -1.47
CA HIS A 20 -3.86 -11.14 -2.51
C HIS A 20 -3.29 -10.67 -3.87
N PRO A 21 -3.63 -11.32 -5.01
CA PRO A 21 -4.36 -12.59 -5.10
C PRO A 21 -3.50 -13.80 -4.67
N ASP A 22 -2.19 -13.63 -4.59
CA ASP A 22 -1.26 -14.62 -4.03
C ASP A 22 -0.03 -13.92 -3.42
N ARG A 23 0.81 -14.68 -2.71
CA ARG A 23 2.00 -14.16 -2.00
C ARG A 23 3.04 -13.55 -2.93
N ASP A 24 3.27 -14.15 -4.09
CA ASP A 24 4.33 -13.71 -5.00
C ASP A 24 3.92 -12.43 -5.72
N ARG A 25 2.67 -12.37 -6.20
CA ARG A 25 2.12 -11.18 -6.88
C ARG A 25 1.96 -10.00 -5.93
N SER A 26 1.44 -10.22 -4.72
CA SER A 26 1.33 -9.15 -3.71
C SER A 26 2.71 -8.60 -3.31
N ALA A 27 3.71 -9.46 -3.13
CA ALA A 27 5.07 -9.02 -2.84
C ALA A 27 5.72 -8.27 -4.02
N ALA A 28 5.48 -8.71 -5.26
CA ALA A 28 5.94 -8.00 -6.45
C ALA A 28 5.29 -6.61 -6.57
N ALA A 29 3.98 -6.52 -6.35
CA ALA A 29 3.24 -5.26 -6.36
C ALA A 29 3.75 -4.29 -5.28
N ALA A 30 3.95 -4.77 -4.04
CA ALA A 30 4.50 -3.97 -2.95
C ALA A 30 5.88 -3.38 -3.28
N ARG A 31 6.78 -4.19 -3.87
CA ARG A 31 8.10 -3.73 -4.32
C ARG A 31 8.01 -2.69 -5.43
N SER A 32 7.13 -2.90 -6.41
CA SER A 32 6.90 -1.93 -7.48
C SER A 32 6.37 -0.60 -6.95
N LEU A 33 5.42 -0.63 -6.00
CA LEU A 33 4.90 0.58 -5.36
C LEU A 33 5.97 1.31 -4.53
N ALA A 34 6.81 0.57 -3.82
CA ALA A 34 7.91 1.13 -3.03
C ALA A 34 9.00 1.82 -3.88
N ALA A 35 9.08 1.51 -5.19
CA ALA A 35 9.99 2.17 -6.12
C ALA A 35 9.42 3.47 -6.71
N LEU A 36 8.15 3.79 -6.47
CA LEU A 36 7.49 5.01 -6.91
C LEU A 36 7.59 6.11 -5.83
N PRO A 37 7.37 7.40 -6.19
CA PRO A 37 7.38 8.50 -5.22
C PRO A 37 6.08 8.53 -4.38
N VAL A 38 5.84 7.45 -3.64
CA VAL A 38 4.76 7.36 -2.63
C VAL A 38 5.31 7.73 -1.26
N ALA A 39 4.46 8.27 -0.41
CA ALA A 39 4.85 8.69 0.93
C ALA A 39 5.01 7.51 1.90
N ALA A 40 4.17 6.49 1.75
CA ALA A 40 4.18 5.25 2.49
C ALA A 40 3.39 4.19 1.70
N LEU A 41 3.54 2.92 2.08
CA LEU A 41 2.69 1.83 1.61
C LEU A 41 1.93 1.28 2.81
N GLU A 42 0.61 1.29 2.75
CA GLU A 42 -0.24 0.65 3.76
C GLU A 42 -0.42 -0.82 3.38
N LEU A 43 0.00 -1.72 4.26
CA LEU A 43 -0.08 -3.16 4.06
C LEU A 43 -1.16 -3.75 4.96
N GLY A 44 -2.23 -4.25 4.35
CA GLY A 44 -3.26 -5.02 5.03
C GLY A 44 -2.75 -6.42 5.39
N ILE A 45 -3.02 -6.84 6.62
CA ILE A 45 -2.81 -8.22 7.06
C ILE A 45 -4.15 -8.95 6.95
N PRO A 46 -4.24 -10.07 6.21
CA PRO A 46 -5.50 -10.80 6.06
C PRO A 46 -6.10 -11.18 7.41
N PHE A 47 -7.36 -10.84 7.60
CA PHE A 47 -8.14 -11.14 8.80
C PHE A 47 -9.43 -11.86 8.41
N SER A 48 -9.88 -12.79 9.25
CA SER A 48 -11.04 -13.65 8.95
C SER A 48 -12.39 -12.95 9.07
N ASP A 49 -12.46 -11.81 9.76
CA ASP A 49 -13.69 -11.05 9.98
C ASP A 49 -13.47 -9.53 9.74
N PRO A 50 -13.24 -9.10 8.49
CA PRO A 50 -12.85 -7.73 8.18
C PRO A 50 -14.06 -6.77 8.16
N GLN A 51 -14.70 -6.57 9.32
CA GLN A 51 -15.93 -5.76 9.43
C GLN A 51 -15.76 -4.29 9.01
N THR A 52 -14.52 -3.79 9.03
CA THR A 52 -14.18 -2.40 8.70
C THR A 52 -13.66 -2.20 7.28
N ASP A 53 -13.45 -3.27 6.52
CA ASP A 53 -13.01 -3.17 5.12
C ASP A 53 -14.22 -3.09 4.17
N GLY A 54 -14.06 -2.36 3.05
CA GLY A 54 -15.09 -2.27 2.01
C GLY A 54 -15.26 -3.56 1.20
N PRO A 55 -16.31 -3.65 0.35
CA PRO A 55 -16.52 -4.78 -0.55
C PRO A 55 -15.54 -4.84 -1.72
#